data_AF-A0A2E3DG76-F1
#
_entry.id   AF-A0A2E3DG76-F1
#
_cell.length_a   1.000
_cell.length_b   1.000
_cell.length_c   1.000
_cell.angle_alpha   90.00
_cell.angle_beta   90.00
_cell.angle_gamma   90.00
#
_symmetry.space_group_name_H-M   'P 1'
#
loop_
_entity.id
_entity.type
_entity.pdbx_description
1 polymer ?
#
loop_
_entity_poly.entity_id
_entity_poly.type
_entity_poly.pdbx_seq_one_letter_code
_entity_poly.pdbx_strand_id
1 'polypeptide(L)'
;MNNPRTKIWHTSTTLILVALSLTGCADRNYLREADQQAMEVIAERAADQRWNLENYTVAVDDRSRFYDDSESTDVARPKDDANSNLYMHKVNGYDGWEYWDEDGVIQQFTNEKW
;
A
#
# COMPACT_ATOMS: atom_id res chain seq x y z
N MET A 1 -46.34 19.07 -3.64
CA MET A 1 -46.73 18.14 -2.55
C MET A 1 -45.91 16.87 -2.73
N ASN A 2 -44.90 16.65 -1.88
CA ASN A 2 -43.96 15.54 -2.06
C ASN A 2 -44.63 14.26 -1.56
N ASN A 3 -44.88 13.31 -2.47
CA ASN A 3 -45.50 12.03 -2.18
C ASN A 3 -44.61 11.25 -1.19
N PRO A 4 -45.13 10.77 -0.04
CA PRO A 4 -44.33 10.01 0.94
C PRO A 4 -43.58 8.82 0.30
N ARG A 5 -44.15 8.23 -0.76
CA ARG A 5 -43.52 7.16 -1.54
C ARG A 5 -42.25 7.61 -2.29
N THR A 6 -42.22 8.84 -2.83
CA THR A 6 -41.04 9.36 -3.54
C THR A 6 -39.94 9.76 -2.56
N LYS A 7 -40.30 10.28 -1.38
CA LYS A 7 -39.32 10.54 -0.30
C LYS A 7 -38.59 9.28 0.16
N ILE A 8 -39.32 8.18 0.39
CA ILE A 8 -38.73 6.89 0.81
C ILE A 8 -37.79 6.33 -0.27
N TRP A 9 -38.15 6.49 -1.55
CA TRP A 9 -37.28 6.12 -2.66
C TRP A 9 -36.01 6.96 -2.70
N HIS A 10 -36.12 8.29 -2.64
CA HIS A 10 -34.96 9.17 -2.65
C HIS A 10 -34.03 8.92 -1.45
N THR A 11 -34.55 8.73 -0.24
CA THR A 11 -33.72 8.43 0.94
C THR A 11 -33.01 7.09 0.80
N SER A 12 -33.67 6.08 0.23
CA SER A 12 -33.06 4.76 0.01
C SER A 12 -31.96 4.83 -1.05
N THR A 13 -32.19 5.55 -2.15
CA THR A 13 -31.18 5.77 -3.20
C THR A 13 -29.96 6.50 -2.66
N THR A 14 -30.14 7.56 -1.87
CA THR A 14 -29.03 8.30 -1.25
C THR A 14 -28.26 7.43 -0.27
N LEU A 15 -28.94 6.60 0.54
CA LEU A 15 -28.28 5.70 1.49
C LEU A 15 -27.43 4.64 0.78
N ILE A 16 -27.93 4.09 -0.34
CA ILE A 16 -27.21 3.12 -1.17
C ILE A 16 -25.97 3.76 -1.80
N LEU A 17 -26.09 4.99 -2.33
CA LEU A 17 -24.96 5.73 -2.89
C LEU A 17 -23.87 6.02 -1.84
N VAL A 18 -24.26 6.38 -0.62
CA VAL A 18 -23.32 6.60 0.48
C VAL A 18 -22.63 5.29 0.88
N ALA A 19 -23.38 4.19 0.98
CA ALA A 19 -22.80 2.87 1.27
C ALA A 19 -21.79 2.41 0.20
N LEU A 20 -22.08 2.66 -1.09
CA LEU A 20 -21.16 2.37 -2.20
C LEU A 20 -19.91 3.25 -2.20
N SER A 21 -20.01 4.50 -1.73
CA SER A 21 -18.84 5.38 -1.60
C SER A 21 -17.94 5.03 -0.40
N LEU A 22 -18.44 4.27 0.57
CA LEU A 22 -17.69 3.82 1.75
C LEU A 22 -16.94 2.49 1.51
N THR A 23 -17.26 1.75 0.45
CA THR A 23 -16.44 0.62 0.00
C THR A 23 -15.26 1.16 -0.82
N GLY A 24 -14.28 1.75 -0.14
CA GLY A 24 -12.97 2.03 -0.69
C GLY A 24 -12.19 0.72 -0.85
N CYS A 25 -12.41 0.01 -1.95
CA CYS A 25 -11.60 -1.16 -2.28
C CYS A 25 -10.31 -0.69 -2.93
N ALA A 26 -9.21 -0.59 -2.17
CA ALA A 26 -7.90 -0.89 -2.74
C ALA A 26 -7.92 -2.39 -3.06
N ASP A 27 -8.45 -2.73 -4.24
CA ASP A 27 -8.68 -4.11 -4.62
C ASP A 27 -7.33 -4.80 -4.80
N ARG A 28 -7.10 -5.94 -4.12
CA ARG A 28 -5.92 -6.79 -4.37
C ARG A 28 -5.78 -7.14 -5.86
N ASN A 29 -6.89 -7.14 -6.60
CA ASN A 29 -6.88 -7.30 -8.05
C ASN A 29 -6.12 -6.17 -8.76
N TYR A 30 -6.22 -4.91 -8.30
CA TYR A 30 -5.50 -3.79 -8.90
C TYR A 30 -3.99 -3.96 -8.77
N LEU A 31 -3.49 -4.34 -7.59
CA LEU A 31 -2.06 -4.58 -7.39
C LEU A 31 -1.55 -5.72 -8.26
N ARG A 32 -2.29 -6.84 -8.32
CA ARG A 32 -1.96 -7.96 -9.21
C ARG A 32 -1.93 -7.55 -10.68
N GLU A 33 -2.89 -6.74 -11.12
CA GLU A 33 -2.94 -6.23 -12.49
C GLU A 33 -1.79 -5.26 -12.78
N ALA A 34 -1.45 -4.40 -11.82
CA ALA A 34 -0.32 -3.49 -11.93
C ALA A 34 1.01 -4.26 -12.04
N ASP A 35 1.22 -5.30 -11.21
CA ASP A 35 2.39 -6.17 -11.27
C ASP A 35 2.48 -6.88 -12.62
N GLN A 36 1.36 -7.41 -13.12
CA GLN A 36 1.32 -8.05 -14.43
C GLN A 36 1.71 -7.07 -15.55
N GLN A 37 1.13 -5.86 -15.55
CA GLN A 37 1.44 -4.84 -16.55
C GLN A 37 2.92 -4.40 -16.48
N ALA A 38 3.47 -4.24 -15.28
CA ALA A 38 4.88 -3.91 -15.10
C ALA A 38 5.77 -5.00 -15.70
N MET A 39 5.47 -6.27 -15.43
CA MET A 39 6.22 -7.41 -15.99
C MET A 39 6.12 -7.49 -17.51
N GLU A 40 4.96 -7.20 -18.09
CA GLU A 40 4.77 -7.14 -19.55
C GLU A 40 5.65 -6.06 -20.19
N VAL A 41 5.67 -4.85 -19.62
CA VAL A 41 6.51 -3.74 -20.10
C VAL A 41 8.00 -4.07 -19.97
N ILE A 42 8.42 -4.67 -18.86
CA ILE A 42 9.80 -5.11 -18.67
C ILE A 42 10.18 -6.14 -19.73
N ALA A 43 9.34 -7.15 -19.97
CA ALA A 43 9.57 -8.19 -20.96
C ALA A 43 9.67 -7.63 -22.39
N GLU A 44 8.81 -6.67 -22.75
CA GLU A 44 8.87 -5.99 -24.05
C GLU A 44 10.22 -5.30 -24.26
N ARG A 45 10.74 -4.61 -23.24
CA ARG A 45 11.99 -3.83 -23.33
C ARG A 45 13.25 -4.67 -23.17
N ALA A 46 13.15 -5.81 -22.51
CA ALA A 46 14.26 -6.73 -22.29
C ALA A 46 14.83 -7.35 -23.58
N ALA A 47 14.03 -7.43 -24.64
CA ALA A 47 14.46 -7.98 -25.93
C ALA A 47 15.41 -7.03 -26.70
N ASP A 48 15.63 -5.80 -26.21
CA ASP A 48 16.56 -4.85 -26.83
C ASP A 48 18.01 -5.33 -26.64
N GLN A 49 18.70 -5.55 -27.75
CA GLN A 49 20.09 -6.00 -27.82
C GLN A 49 21.05 -5.15 -26.96
N ARG A 50 20.75 -3.85 -26.77
CA ARG A 50 21.56 -2.95 -25.93
C ARG A 50 21.61 -3.38 -24.46
N TRP A 51 20.61 -4.13 -24.01
CA TRP A 51 20.44 -4.58 -22.62
C TRP A 51 20.37 -6.10 -22.52
N ASN A 52 21.04 -6.82 -23.44
CA ASN A 52 21.07 -8.29 -23.46
C ASN A 52 21.82 -8.86 -22.24
N LEU A 53 21.10 -9.00 -21.14
CA LEU A 53 21.56 -9.63 -19.91
C LEU A 53 21.24 -11.12 -19.95
N GLU A 54 22.20 -11.95 -19.59
CA GLU A 54 21.99 -13.40 -19.43
C GLU A 54 21.53 -13.71 -18.00
N ASN A 55 20.58 -14.63 -17.84
CA ASN A 55 20.11 -15.14 -16.54
C ASN A 55 19.68 -14.06 -15.53
N TYR A 56 19.15 -12.93 -15.99
CA TYR A 56 18.67 -11.87 -15.10
C TYR A 56 17.22 -12.14 -14.65
N THR A 57 16.87 -11.59 -13.49
CA THR A 57 15.50 -11.52 -12.98
C THR A 57 15.28 -10.15 -12.39
N VAL A 58 14.03 -9.67 -12.42
CA VAL A 58 13.61 -8.44 -11.73
C VAL A 58 12.98 -8.73 -10.37
N ALA A 59 12.76 -10.01 -10.05
CA ALA A 59 12.32 -10.42 -8.72
C ALA A 59 13.43 -10.20 -7.68
N VAL A 60 13.03 -9.82 -6.47
CA VAL A 60 13.95 -9.67 -5.34
C VAL A 60 14.44 -11.06 -4.90
N ASP A 61 15.76 -11.24 -4.76
CA ASP A 61 16.37 -12.47 -4.24
C ASP A 61 15.91 -12.71 -2.79
N ASP A 62 15.57 -13.94 -2.44
CA ASP A 62 15.03 -14.31 -1.12
C ASP A 62 16.04 -14.18 0.03
N ARG A 63 17.33 -14.01 -0.30
CA ARG A 63 18.40 -13.67 0.64
C ARG A 63 18.67 -12.17 0.69
N SER A 64 17.95 -11.36 -0.08
CA SER A 64 18.08 -9.91 0.00
C SER A 64 17.68 -9.42 1.39
N ARG A 65 18.40 -8.41 1.88
CA ARG A 65 18.10 -7.72 3.14
C ARG A 65 16.67 -7.22 3.22
N PHE A 66 16.10 -6.81 2.08
CA PHE A 66 14.76 -6.24 1.94
C PHE A 66 13.80 -7.19 1.23
N TYR A 67 14.10 -8.48 1.20
CA TYR A 67 13.10 -9.46 0.79
C TYR A 67 11.97 -9.46 1.83
N ASP A 68 10.75 -9.28 1.35
CA ASP A 68 9.53 -9.31 2.12
C ASP A 68 8.64 -10.40 1.54
N ASP A 69 8.34 -11.42 2.35
CA ASP A 69 7.48 -12.55 1.99
C ASP A 69 6.03 -12.35 2.44
N SER A 70 5.69 -11.18 2.96
CA SER A 70 4.34 -10.89 3.43
C SER A 70 3.34 -10.83 2.27
N GLU A 71 2.23 -11.55 2.42
CA GLU A 71 1.10 -11.50 1.48
C GLU A 71 0.15 -10.34 1.75
N SER A 72 0.45 -9.54 2.79
CA SER A 72 -0.35 -8.40 3.20
C SER A 72 0.11 -7.15 2.47
N THR A 73 -0.84 -6.30 2.13
CA THR A 73 -0.57 -4.96 1.60
C THR A 73 -0.43 -3.92 2.70
N ASP A 74 -0.66 -4.32 3.95
CA ASP A 74 -0.54 -3.44 5.12
C ASP A 74 0.94 -3.30 5.46
N VAL A 75 1.51 -2.15 5.14
CA VAL A 75 2.93 -1.87 5.36
C VAL A 75 3.09 -1.10 6.68
N ALA A 76 3.39 -1.82 7.75
CA ALA A 76 3.77 -1.19 9.01
C ALA A 76 5.20 -0.63 8.93
N ARG A 77 5.44 0.55 9.52
CA ARG A 77 6.73 1.23 9.39
C ARG A 77 7.82 0.54 10.22
N PRO A 78 9.08 0.54 9.76
CA PRO A 78 10.20 0.13 10.61
C PRO A 78 10.34 1.06 11.82
N LYS A 79 10.80 0.51 12.94
CA LYS A 79 11.16 1.32 14.11
C LYS A 79 12.32 2.26 13.77
N ASP A 80 12.07 3.55 13.95
CA ASP A 80 13.09 4.60 13.80
C ASP A 80 14.15 4.51 14.91
N ASP A 81 15.30 5.16 14.72
CA ASP A 81 16.27 5.32 15.81
C ASP A 81 15.67 6.15 16.96
N ALA A 82 16.24 6.04 18.16
CA ALA A 82 15.67 6.65 19.36
C ALA A 82 15.45 8.17 19.24
N ASN A 83 16.35 8.89 18.58
CA ASN A 83 16.22 10.34 18.45
C ASN A 83 15.22 10.70 17.35
N SER A 84 15.30 10.04 16.19
CA SER A 84 14.34 10.27 15.11
C SER A 84 12.91 9.93 15.54
N ASN A 85 12.72 8.82 16.26
CA ASN A 85 11.43 8.45 16.83
C ASN A 85 10.91 9.55 17.76
N LEU A 86 11.74 10.05 18.70
CA LEU A 86 11.35 11.14 19.59
C LEU A 86 10.96 12.40 18.82
N TYR A 87 11.75 12.80 17.82
CA TYR A 87 11.52 14.03 17.07
C TYR A 87 10.37 13.93 16.08
N MET A 88 10.00 12.73 15.64
CA MET A 88 8.79 12.51 14.83
C MET A 88 7.51 12.73 15.66
N HIS A 89 7.53 12.34 16.93
CA HIS A 89 6.42 12.55 17.87
C HIS A 89 6.44 13.92 18.53
N LYS A 90 7.58 14.62 18.54
CA LYS A 90 7.72 15.94 19.17
C LYS A 90 8.72 16.83 18.44
N VAL A 91 8.22 17.82 17.71
CA VAL A 91 9.05 18.79 17.00
C VAL A 91 9.06 20.10 17.78
N ASN A 92 10.25 20.55 18.19
CA ASN A 92 10.43 21.83 18.89
C ASN A 92 9.53 21.98 20.15
N GLY A 93 9.31 20.89 20.88
CA GLY A 93 8.48 20.86 22.08
C GLY A 93 6.97 20.74 21.85
N TYR A 94 6.51 20.82 20.59
CA TYR A 94 5.12 20.60 20.22
C TYR A 94 4.89 19.12 19.89
N ASP A 95 3.75 18.58 20.33
CA ASP A 95 3.36 17.22 19.98
C ASP A 95 3.11 17.13 18.46
N GLY A 96 3.57 16.02 17.88
CA GLY A 96 3.37 15.67 16.48
C GLY A 96 1.93 15.24 16.18
N TRP A 97 1.73 14.67 15.00
CA TRP A 97 0.42 14.18 14.60
C TRP A 97 -0.02 12.99 15.47
N GLU A 98 -1.24 13.03 16.01
CA GLU A 98 -1.75 12.06 16.99
C GLU A 98 -1.79 10.62 16.46
N TYR A 99 -2.02 10.45 15.16
CA TYR A 99 -2.20 9.13 14.51
C TYR A 99 -0.92 8.64 13.81
N TRP A 100 0.24 9.20 14.17
CA TRP A 100 1.53 8.85 13.55
C TRP A 100 1.89 7.35 13.61
N ASP A 101 1.35 6.63 14.60
CA ASP A 101 1.59 5.20 14.80
C ASP A 101 0.36 4.33 14.45
N GLU A 102 -0.69 4.87 13.83
CA GLU A 102 -1.94 4.13 13.58
C GLU A 102 -1.74 2.92 12.66
N ASP A 103 -0.86 3.05 11.66
CA ASP A 103 -0.51 1.96 10.73
C ASP A 103 0.47 0.93 11.32
N GLY A 104 0.88 1.10 12.57
CA GLY A 104 1.75 0.17 13.29
C GLY A 104 3.25 0.33 13.01
N VAL A 105 4.05 -0.30 13.87
CA VAL A 105 5.52 -0.26 13.82
C VAL A 105 6.10 -1.67 13.95
N ILE A 106 6.92 -2.09 12.98
CA ILE A 106 7.66 -3.35 13.00
C ILE A 106 9.03 -3.16 13.64
N GLN A 107 9.42 -4.09 14.52
CA GLN A 107 10.77 -4.10 15.10
C GLN A 107 11.81 -4.60 14.09
N GLN A 108 11.37 -5.44 13.16
CA GLN A 108 12.23 -6.16 12.24
C GLN A 108 11.83 -5.85 10.82
N PHE A 109 12.67 -5.06 10.16
CA PHE A 109 12.49 -4.62 8.79
C PHE A 109 13.31 -5.44 7.78
N THR A 110 14.29 -6.19 8.27
CA THR A 110 15.24 -6.89 7.42
C THR A 110 15.06 -8.39 7.54
N ASN A 111 15.15 -9.07 6.42
CA ASN A 111 15.13 -10.52 6.31
C ASN A 111 16.17 -11.17 7.27
N GLU A 112 15.82 -12.19 8.04
CA GLU A 112 16.83 -12.82 8.93
C GLU A 112 17.92 -13.58 8.19
N LYS A 113 17.63 -13.97 6.94
CA LYS A 113 18.46 -14.87 6.15
C LYS A 113 19.47 -14.12 5.26
N TRP A 114 19.51 -12.78 5.31
CA TRP A 114 20.45 -11.99 4.49
C TRP A 114 21.90 -12.12 4.93
#